data_AF-A0A3M2D0D9-F1
#
_entry.id   AF-A0A3M2D0D9-F1
#
_cell.length_a   1.000
_cell.length_b   1.000
_cell.length_c   1.000
_cell.angle_alpha   90.00
_cell.angle_beta   90.00
_cell.angle_gamma   90.00
#
_symmetry.space_group_name_H-M   'P 1'
#
loop_
_entity.id
_entity.type
_entity.pdbx_description
1 polymer ?
#
loop_
_entity_poly.entity_id
_entity_poly.type
_entity_poly.pdbx_seq_one_letter_code
_entity_poly.pdbx_strand_id
1 'polypeptide(L)'
;MPVLGVLMSVDRDILAINARFTVETDYVGHGRHKVVVVDDFYAHPDRVLALALELPYTNRFEVIGNFPGVRASVNLDTTRVIDTIGELWGARLRPFFQPQPAVFQGIINQNFRLNIGQRQPHIDPDITAMVYLNPAESCAGGTGLYRHRLTGLERLPIRPDQTIRELADRLELSDEFLESEEGYENFQKSMIFNPLFSCRENTYINDGNEFWELIKLIDMKPNRLIIFDGRCFHSQYIRPEHYQTGFRINQIVYLSANSDRE
;
A
#
# COMPACT_ATOMS: atom_id res chain seq x y z
N MET A 1 -6.58 13.80 31.91
CA MET A 1 -6.48 12.50 32.59
C MET A 1 -6.00 11.48 31.57
N PRO A 2 -4.73 11.05 31.60
CA PRO A 2 -4.27 10.01 30.67
C PRO A 2 -4.89 8.68 31.10
N VAL A 3 -5.54 8.00 30.15
CA VAL A 3 -6.06 6.65 30.34
C VAL A 3 -4.84 5.75 30.53
N LEU A 4 -4.80 5.05 31.67
CA LEU A 4 -3.80 4.05 32.02
C LEU A 4 -3.74 3.02 30.88
N GLY A 5 -2.65 3.05 30.10
CA GLY A 5 -2.41 2.06 29.06
C GLY A 5 -2.25 0.70 29.70
N VAL A 6 -3.14 -0.24 29.38
CA VAL A 6 -2.90 -1.66 29.65
C VAL A 6 -1.61 -2.02 28.92
N LEU A 7 -0.54 -2.26 29.68
CA LEU A 7 0.70 -2.80 29.16
C LEU A 7 0.41 -4.26 28.80
N MET A 8 -0.14 -4.50 27.60
CA MET A 8 -0.20 -5.85 27.05
C MET A 8 1.25 -6.33 26.91
N SER A 9 1.61 -7.39 27.64
CA SER A 9 2.88 -8.07 27.45
C SER A 9 2.82 -8.79 26.10
N VAL A 10 3.14 -8.07 25.03
CA VAL A 10 3.20 -8.68 23.71
C VAL A 10 4.41 -9.60 23.67
N ASP A 11 4.17 -10.86 23.28
CA ASP A 11 5.21 -11.85 23.09
C ASP A 11 6.26 -11.33 22.09
N ARG A 12 7.54 -11.48 22.42
CA ARG A 12 8.66 -10.96 21.60
C ARG A 12 8.70 -11.60 20.22
N ASP A 13 8.15 -12.80 20.08
CA ASP A 13 8.18 -13.57 18.84
C ASP A 13 6.88 -13.44 18.02
N ILE A 14 6.00 -12.48 18.33
CA ILE A 14 4.71 -12.38 17.63
C ILE A 14 4.85 -12.14 16.12
N LEU A 15 5.91 -11.43 15.69
CA LEU A 15 6.23 -11.18 14.28
C LEU A 15 7.26 -12.18 13.71
N ALA A 16 7.41 -13.36 14.32
CA ALA A 16 8.33 -14.39 13.84
C ALA A 16 8.01 -14.79 12.38
N ILE A 17 9.05 -14.87 11.56
CA ILE A 17 8.96 -15.24 10.14
C ILE A 17 8.94 -16.77 10.01
N ASN A 18 8.04 -17.30 9.19
CA ASN A 18 7.99 -18.71 8.87
C ASN A 18 9.16 -19.10 7.96
N ALA A 19 10.00 -20.05 8.39
CA ALA A 19 11.14 -20.52 7.58
C ALA A 19 10.73 -21.28 6.30
N ARG A 20 9.43 -21.59 6.12
CA ARG A 20 8.90 -22.36 4.98
C ARG A 20 7.95 -21.54 4.09
N PHE A 21 8.03 -20.21 4.13
CA PHE A 21 7.28 -19.39 3.18
C PHE A 21 7.63 -19.75 1.74
N THR A 22 6.71 -19.51 0.80
CA THR A 22 6.98 -19.66 -0.63
C THR A 22 7.01 -18.30 -1.31
N VAL A 23 7.92 -18.11 -2.26
CA VAL A 23 8.13 -16.83 -2.95
C VAL A 23 7.85 -16.96 -4.44
N GLU A 24 7.08 -16.02 -4.97
CA GLU A 24 6.90 -15.79 -6.40
C GLU A 24 7.32 -14.35 -6.73
N THR A 25 8.03 -14.16 -7.84
CA THR A 25 8.34 -12.82 -8.36
C THR A 25 7.74 -12.68 -9.74
N ASP A 26 6.93 -11.63 -9.91
CA ASP A 26 6.31 -11.25 -11.17
C ASP A 26 6.84 -9.87 -11.62
N TYR A 27 6.70 -9.58 -12.91
CA TYR A 27 7.06 -8.30 -13.53
C TYR A 27 5.87 -7.79 -14.32
N VAL A 28 5.18 -6.80 -13.76
CA VAL A 28 3.87 -6.35 -14.23
C VAL A 28 3.98 -5.16 -15.17
N GLY A 29 3.14 -5.16 -16.21
CA GLY A 29 3.02 -4.03 -17.12
C GLY A 29 4.16 -3.88 -18.11
N HIS A 30 4.13 -2.80 -18.89
CA HIS A 30 5.17 -2.48 -19.87
C HIS A 30 6.49 -2.08 -19.19
N GLY A 31 6.39 -1.41 -18.03
CA GLY A 31 7.55 -1.03 -17.23
C GLY A 31 8.23 -2.19 -16.51
N ARG A 32 7.69 -3.43 -16.62
CA ARG A 32 8.16 -4.62 -15.92
C ARG A 32 8.37 -4.32 -14.42
N HIS A 33 7.34 -3.78 -13.78
CA HIS A 33 7.40 -3.42 -12.37
C HIS A 33 7.44 -4.69 -11.51
N LYS A 34 8.52 -4.85 -10.73
CA LYS A 34 8.73 -6.02 -9.86
C LYS A 34 7.66 -6.07 -8.78
N VAL A 35 7.02 -7.23 -8.64
CA VAL A 35 6.13 -7.58 -7.54
C VAL A 35 6.63 -8.88 -6.93
N VAL A 36 6.84 -8.90 -5.62
CA VAL A 36 7.17 -10.12 -4.88
C VAL A 36 5.94 -10.51 -4.07
N VAL A 37 5.49 -11.75 -4.25
CA VAL A 37 4.41 -12.35 -3.47
C VAL A 37 5.00 -13.46 -2.62
N VAL A 38 4.72 -13.43 -1.32
CA VAL A 38 5.20 -14.42 -0.36
C VAL A 38 4.02 -14.98 0.40
N ASP A 39 3.73 -16.26 0.20
CA ASP A 39 2.70 -17.00 0.93
C ASP A 39 3.29 -17.62 2.20
N ASP A 40 2.45 -17.75 3.23
CA ASP A 40 2.81 -18.26 4.55
C ASP A 40 3.91 -17.46 5.26
N PHE A 41 3.86 -16.12 5.21
CA PHE A 41 4.94 -15.24 5.68
C PHE A 41 5.23 -15.32 7.19
N TYR A 42 4.24 -15.06 8.05
CA TYR A 42 4.38 -15.17 9.49
C TYR A 42 4.29 -16.62 9.96
N ALA A 43 5.05 -16.97 11.00
CA ALA A 43 4.96 -18.27 11.66
C ALA A 43 3.65 -18.44 12.46
N HIS A 44 3.07 -17.32 12.92
CA HIS A 44 1.87 -17.30 13.77
C HIS A 44 0.85 -16.24 13.31
N PRO A 45 0.31 -16.32 12.08
CA PRO A 45 -0.58 -15.29 11.54
C PRO A 45 -1.82 -15.03 12.39
N ASP A 46 -2.40 -16.07 13.02
CA ASP A 46 -3.57 -15.93 13.89
C ASP A 46 -3.27 -15.10 15.14
N ARG A 47 -2.05 -15.19 15.69
CA ARG A 47 -1.62 -14.38 16.84
C ARG A 47 -1.43 -12.92 16.44
N VAL A 48 -0.89 -12.68 15.25
CA VAL A 48 -0.75 -11.32 14.69
C VAL A 48 -2.12 -10.71 14.45
N LEU A 49 -3.06 -11.46 13.87
CA LEU A 49 -4.45 -11.02 13.69
C LEU A 49 -5.12 -10.72 15.03
N ALA A 50 -5.02 -11.62 16.01
CA ALA A 50 -5.61 -11.43 17.33
C ALA A 50 -5.11 -10.14 17.99
N LEU A 51 -3.78 -9.90 18.00
CA LEU A 51 -3.23 -8.64 18.48
C LEU A 51 -3.80 -7.46 17.69
N ALA A 52 -3.78 -7.53 16.35
CA ALA A 52 -4.22 -6.42 15.51
C ALA A 52 -5.68 -6.04 15.74
N LEU A 53 -6.56 -6.97 16.13
CA LEU A 53 -7.97 -6.73 16.44
C LEU A 53 -8.19 -6.10 17.83
N GLU A 54 -7.26 -6.27 18.76
CA GLU A 54 -7.35 -5.73 20.12
C GLU A 54 -6.83 -4.29 20.24
N LEU A 55 -6.13 -3.78 19.22
CA LEU A 55 -5.55 -2.45 19.26
C LEU A 55 -6.58 -1.32 19.11
N PRO A 56 -6.33 -0.14 19.70
CA PRO A 56 -7.19 1.02 19.54
C PRO A 56 -7.02 1.64 18.14
N TYR A 57 -7.97 1.39 17.26
CA TYR A 57 -8.01 1.99 15.92
C TYR A 57 -8.46 3.44 15.94
N THR A 58 -7.91 4.24 15.01
CA THR A 58 -8.30 5.63 14.79
C THR A 58 -8.52 5.90 13.30
N ASN A 59 -9.42 6.85 13.00
CA ASN A 59 -9.63 7.42 11.68
C ASN A 59 -9.18 8.90 11.59
N ARG A 60 -8.41 9.37 12.58
CA ARG A 60 -7.90 10.75 12.58
C ARG A 60 -6.97 10.99 11.40
N PHE A 61 -7.23 12.05 10.64
CA PHE A 61 -6.52 12.35 9.39
C PHE A 61 -5.01 12.46 9.59
N GLU A 62 -4.56 13.05 10.71
CA GLU A 62 -3.13 13.16 11.05
C GLU A 62 -2.40 11.80 11.14
N VAL A 63 -3.13 10.71 11.35
CA VAL A 63 -2.57 9.35 11.50
C VAL A 63 -2.80 8.50 10.24
N ILE A 64 -3.99 8.59 9.64
CA ILE A 64 -4.38 7.73 8.52
C ILE A 64 -4.06 8.34 7.15
N GLY A 65 -3.90 9.66 7.07
CA GLY A 65 -3.80 10.39 5.80
C GLY A 65 -5.05 10.18 4.94
N ASN A 66 -4.85 9.83 3.66
CA ASN A 66 -5.94 9.58 2.72
C ASN A 66 -6.43 8.12 2.70
N PHE A 67 -5.96 7.26 3.61
CA PHE A 67 -6.37 5.85 3.67
C PHE A 67 -7.88 5.72 3.95
N PRO A 68 -8.65 4.91 3.18
CA PRO A 68 -10.12 4.82 3.30
C PRO A 68 -10.59 3.92 4.45
N GLY A 69 -9.93 4.00 5.60
CA GLY A 69 -10.20 3.12 6.74
C GLY A 69 -9.62 3.64 8.03
N VAL A 70 -9.27 2.70 8.92
CA VAL A 70 -8.69 2.98 10.23
C VAL A 70 -7.28 2.42 10.34
N ARG A 71 -6.45 3.05 11.18
CA ARG A 71 -5.13 2.52 11.54
C ARG A 71 -5.00 2.32 13.04
N ALA A 72 -4.21 1.33 13.41
CA ALA A 72 -3.68 1.13 14.74
C ALA A 72 -2.17 0.89 14.65
N SER A 73 -1.45 1.27 15.69
CA SER A 73 0.00 1.06 15.76
C SER A 73 0.40 0.56 17.14
N VAL A 74 1.39 -0.33 17.16
CA VAL A 74 1.98 -0.87 18.40
C VAL A 74 3.49 -0.97 18.24
N ASN A 75 4.20 -0.67 19.33
CA ASN A 75 5.65 -0.78 19.35
C ASN A 75 6.05 -2.24 19.53
N LEU A 76 6.58 -2.84 18.46
CA LEU A 76 7.13 -4.19 18.41
C LEU A 76 8.50 -4.13 17.74
N ASP A 77 9.33 -5.14 17.97
CA ASP A 77 10.56 -5.29 17.18
C ASP A 77 10.21 -5.73 15.75
N THR A 78 10.35 -4.80 14.81
CA THR A 78 10.07 -5.02 13.38
C THR A 78 11.36 -5.28 12.58
N THR A 79 12.52 -5.33 13.23
CA THR A 79 13.84 -5.46 12.57
C THR A 79 13.86 -6.68 11.64
N ARG A 80 13.50 -7.86 12.15
CA ARG A 80 13.51 -9.10 11.35
C ARG A 80 12.54 -9.07 10.18
N VAL A 81 11.38 -8.42 10.33
CA VAL A 81 10.40 -8.24 9.25
C VAL A 81 11.00 -7.37 8.14
N ILE A 82 11.58 -6.23 8.51
CA ILE A 82 12.19 -5.29 7.56
C ILE A 82 13.37 -5.91 6.84
N ASP A 83 14.26 -6.61 7.56
CA ASP A 83 15.41 -7.30 6.98
C ASP A 83 14.96 -8.37 5.97
N THR A 84 13.96 -9.17 6.33
CA THR A 84 13.41 -10.21 5.43
C THR A 84 12.78 -9.58 4.19
N ILE A 85 12.04 -8.48 4.33
CA ILE A 85 11.48 -7.74 3.19
C ILE A 85 12.61 -7.23 2.27
N GLY A 86 13.71 -6.73 2.83
CA GLY A 86 14.89 -6.32 2.08
C GLY A 86 15.57 -7.48 1.33
N GLU A 87 15.73 -8.62 1.99
CA GLU A 87 16.27 -9.86 1.39
C GLU A 87 15.39 -10.32 0.20
N LEU A 88 14.08 -10.38 0.39
CA LEU A 88 13.10 -10.76 -0.65
C LEU A 88 13.05 -9.76 -1.81
N TRP A 89 13.13 -8.47 -1.50
CA TRP A 89 13.17 -7.41 -2.51
C TRP A 89 14.50 -7.41 -3.28
N GLY A 90 15.59 -7.89 -2.66
CA GLY A 90 16.93 -7.90 -3.23
C GLY A 90 17.65 -6.57 -3.10
N ALA A 91 17.29 -5.74 -2.11
CA ALA A 91 18.00 -4.50 -1.81
C ALA A 91 17.98 -4.20 -0.31
N ARG A 92 18.96 -3.42 0.15
CA ARG A 92 19.02 -2.96 1.55
C ARG A 92 17.95 -1.88 1.75
N LEU A 93 16.92 -2.20 2.53
CA LEU A 93 15.81 -1.30 2.81
C LEU A 93 15.93 -0.64 4.19
N ARG A 94 15.34 0.54 4.35
CA ARG A 94 15.28 1.29 5.61
C ARG A 94 13.87 1.74 5.94
N PRO A 95 13.45 1.69 7.22
CA PRO A 95 12.22 2.34 7.61
C PRO A 95 12.35 3.87 7.59
N PHE A 96 11.22 4.55 7.48
CA PHE A 96 11.16 6.01 7.61
C PHE A 96 11.24 6.49 9.06
N PHE A 97 10.99 5.60 10.04
CA PHE A 97 11.05 5.89 11.47
C PHE A 97 11.97 4.89 12.18
N GLN A 98 12.65 5.33 13.24
CA GLN A 98 13.48 4.47 14.08
C GLN A 98 13.13 4.68 15.57
N PRO A 99 12.57 3.66 16.27
CA PRO A 99 12.11 2.37 15.74
C PRO A 99 10.86 2.51 14.85
N GLN A 100 10.67 1.58 13.91
CA GLN A 100 9.46 1.51 13.10
C GLN A 100 8.38 0.72 13.85
N PRO A 101 7.23 1.34 14.21
CA PRO A 101 6.14 0.61 14.84
C PRO A 101 5.49 -0.37 13.84
N ALA A 102 4.88 -1.43 14.36
CA ALA A 102 3.99 -2.26 13.57
C ALA A 102 2.68 -1.50 13.37
N VAL A 103 2.27 -1.31 12.11
CA VAL A 103 1.06 -0.57 11.74
C VAL A 103 0.07 -1.53 11.10
N PHE A 104 -1.13 -1.58 11.65
CA PHE A 104 -2.25 -2.36 11.13
C PHE A 104 -3.30 -1.44 10.53
N GLN A 105 -3.89 -1.88 9.44
CA GLN A 105 -4.93 -1.16 8.71
C GLN A 105 -6.19 -2.01 8.69
N GLY A 106 -7.34 -1.38 8.97
CA GLY A 106 -8.66 -1.99 8.86
C GLY A 106 -9.56 -1.20 7.91
N ILE A 107 -10.23 -1.88 6.98
CA ILE A 107 -11.30 -1.29 6.15
C ILE A 107 -12.58 -2.06 6.42
N ILE A 108 -13.64 -1.35 6.80
CA ILE A 108 -15.02 -1.86 6.75
C ILE A 108 -15.74 -1.17 5.60
N ASN A 109 -16.45 -1.94 4.79
CA ASN A 109 -17.15 -1.43 3.61
C ASN A 109 -18.64 -1.18 3.86
N GLN A 110 -19.08 -1.22 5.12
CA GLN A 110 -20.45 -0.90 5.51
C GLN A 110 -20.64 0.61 5.57
N ASN A 111 -21.61 1.15 4.82
CA ASN A 111 -21.92 2.58 4.78
C ASN A 111 -20.70 3.50 4.51
N PHE A 112 -19.70 2.98 3.78
CA PHE A 112 -18.47 3.70 3.49
C PHE A 112 -18.71 4.92 2.60
N ARG A 113 -17.88 5.96 2.77
CA ARG A 113 -17.84 7.12 1.89
C ARG A 113 -16.40 7.39 1.48
N LEU A 114 -16.12 7.22 0.21
CA LEU A 114 -14.83 7.53 -0.38
C LEU A 114 -14.79 8.98 -0.85
N ASN A 115 -13.68 9.65 -0.59
CA ASN A 115 -13.35 10.90 -1.28
C ASN A 115 -12.79 10.61 -2.69
N ILE A 116 -12.54 11.68 -3.45
CA ILE A 116 -12.09 11.60 -4.84
C ILE A 116 -10.78 10.82 -5.00
N GLY A 117 -9.80 11.04 -4.12
CA GLY A 117 -8.52 10.34 -4.16
C GLY A 117 -8.63 8.85 -3.82
N GLN A 118 -9.66 8.45 -3.08
CA GLN A 118 -9.90 7.05 -2.71
C GLN A 118 -10.67 6.26 -3.78
N ARG A 119 -11.21 6.96 -4.79
CA ARG A 119 -11.97 6.38 -5.91
C ARG A 119 -11.13 6.19 -7.18
N GLN A 120 -9.81 6.33 -7.06
CA GLN A 120 -8.84 6.16 -8.12
C GLN A 120 -7.55 5.53 -7.57
N PRO A 121 -6.63 5.07 -8.42
CA PRO A 121 -5.33 4.60 -7.99
C PRO A 121 -4.53 5.73 -7.33
N HIS A 122 -3.74 5.37 -6.33
CA HIS A 122 -2.79 6.25 -5.65
C HIS A 122 -1.37 5.71 -5.82
N ILE A 123 -0.42 6.46 -5.28
CA ILE A 123 0.96 6.05 -5.10
C ILE A 123 1.35 6.22 -3.63
N ASP A 124 2.29 5.41 -3.19
CA ASP A 124 2.90 5.39 -1.86
C ASP A 124 4.41 5.72 -1.97
N PRO A 125 5.07 6.01 -0.85
CA PRO A 125 6.53 6.19 -0.83
C PRO A 125 7.28 4.91 -1.23
N ASP A 126 8.29 5.07 -2.09
CA ASP A 126 9.31 4.10 -2.51
C ASP A 126 8.87 2.62 -2.48
N ILE A 127 9.18 1.82 -1.46
CA ILE A 127 8.79 0.40 -1.39
C ILE A 127 7.65 0.19 -0.41
N THR A 128 6.56 -0.41 -0.88
CA THR A 128 5.40 -0.81 -0.07
C THR A 128 5.39 -2.31 0.15
N ALA A 129 5.24 -2.73 1.40
CA ALA A 129 5.07 -4.12 1.80
C ALA A 129 3.81 -4.28 2.67
N MET A 130 2.95 -5.25 2.35
CA MET A 130 1.69 -5.47 3.07
C MET A 130 1.44 -6.96 3.30
N VAL A 131 1.08 -7.33 4.54
CA VAL A 131 0.69 -8.70 4.90
C VAL A 131 -0.82 -8.75 5.13
N TYR A 132 -1.54 -9.57 4.38
CA TYR A 132 -2.96 -9.84 4.60
C TYR A 132 -3.15 -10.77 5.80
N LEU A 133 -4.04 -10.39 6.72
CA LEU A 133 -4.22 -11.10 7.99
C LEU A 133 -5.58 -11.79 8.15
N ASN A 134 -6.54 -11.54 7.26
CA ASN A 134 -7.85 -12.20 7.34
C ASN A 134 -7.72 -13.73 7.23
N PRO A 135 -8.58 -14.49 7.92
CA PRO A 135 -8.79 -15.92 7.68
C PRO A 135 -9.24 -16.19 6.23
N ALA A 136 -9.07 -17.43 5.76
CA ALA A 136 -9.32 -17.82 4.37
C ALA A 136 -10.76 -17.53 3.92
N GLU A 137 -11.72 -17.86 4.78
CA GLU A 137 -13.15 -17.66 4.58
C GLU A 137 -13.57 -16.18 4.54
N SER A 138 -12.71 -15.29 5.03
CA SER A 138 -12.94 -13.83 5.08
C SER A 138 -12.08 -13.06 4.09
N CYS A 139 -11.24 -13.73 3.29
CA CYS A 139 -10.44 -13.10 2.25
C CYS A 139 -11.27 -12.85 1.00
N ALA A 140 -11.30 -11.59 0.55
CA ALA A 140 -11.93 -11.22 -0.72
C ALA A 140 -11.23 -10.01 -1.37
N GLY A 141 -11.10 -10.02 -2.70
CA GLY A 141 -10.43 -8.95 -3.43
C GLY A 141 -8.91 -9.00 -3.32
N GLY A 142 -8.24 -7.86 -3.16
CA GLY A 142 -6.77 -7.82 -3.23
C GLY A 142 -6.19 -6.42 -3.34
N THR A 143 -5.05 -6.32 -4.03
CA THR A 143 -4.44 -5.05 -4.45
C THR A 143 -4.35 -5.05 -5.98
N GLY A 144 -4.96 -4.04 -6.59
CA GLY A 144 -4.85 -3.81 -8.02
C GLY A 144 -3.66 -2.91 -8.34
N LEU A 145 -2.95 -3.21 -9.43
CA LEU A 145 -2.01 -2.32 -10.10
C LEU A 145 -2.63 -1.81 -11.39
N TYR A 146 -2.40 -0.55 -11.71
CA TYR A 146 -3.11 0.16 -12.77
C TYR A 146 -2.18 0.86 -13.74
N ARG A 147 -2.68 1.06 -14.96
CA ARG A 147 -2.10 1.93 -15.98
C ARG A 147 -3.06 3.07 -16.27
N HIS A 148 -2.54 4.29 -16.31
CA HIS A 148 -3.31 5.42 -16.80
C HIS A 148 -3.37 5.37 -18.34
N ARG A 149 -4.58 5.23 -18.89
CA ARG A 149 -4.81 4.97 -20.32
C ARG A 149 -4.31 6.09 -21.23
N LEU A 150 -4.51 7.35 -20.83
CA LEU A 150 -4.14 8.50 -21.67
C LEU A 150 -2.62 8.72 -21.74
N THR A 151 -1.94 8.57 -20.61
CA THR A 151 -0.49 8.83 -20.53
C THR A 151 0.34 7.57 -20.75
N GLY A 152 -0.25 6.39 -20.60
CA GLY A 152 0.46 5.10 -20.62
C GLY A 152 1.27 4.83 -19.35
N LEU A 153 1.24 5.73 -18.35
CA LEU A 153 2.02 5.59 -17.13
C LEU A 153 1.46 4.48 -16.24
N GLU A 154 2.35 3.65 -15.72
CA GLU A 154 2.08 2.62 -14.71
C GLU A 154 2.65 2.99 -13.32
N ARG A 155 3.54 3.99 -13.30
CA ARG A 155 4.29 4.47 -12.13
C ARG A 155 4.55 5.97 -12.24
N LEU A 156 4.58 6.66 -11.10
CA LEU A 156 5.05 8.03 -10.97
C LEU A 156 6.30 8.08 -10.07
N PRO A 157 7.50 8.37 -10.60
CA PRO A 157 8.68 8.55 -9.75
C PRO A 157 8.49 9.71 -8.75
N ILE A 158 9.31 9.77 -7.70
CA ILE A 158 9.27 10.90 -6.72
C ILE A 158 9.86 12.17 -7.32
N ARG A 159 10.75 12.04 -8.31
CA ARG A 159 11.34 13.14 -9.08
C ARG A 159 11.20 12.82 -10.57
N PRO A 160 11.12 13.82 -11.46
CA PRO A 160 11.07 13.57 -12.90
C PRO A 160 12.23 12.70 -13.37
N ASP A 161 11.92 11.53 -13.93
CA ASP A 161 12.87 10.70 -14.66
C ASP A 161 12.67 10.85 -16.17
N GLN A 162 13.45 10.12 -16.95
CA GLN A 162 13.39 10.16 -18.42
C GLN A 162 11.97 9.85 -18.95
N THR A 163 11.23 8.94 -18.30
CA THR A 163 9.85 8.58 -18.70
C THR A 163 8.91 9.78 -18.60
N ILE A 164 9.06 10.58 -17.55
CA ILE A 164 8.24 11.78 -17.34
C ILE A 164 8.60 12.87 -18.33
N ARG A 165 9.90 13.03 -18.66
CA ARG A 165 10.36 14.00 -19.66
C ARG A 165 9.84 13.64 -21.06
N GLU A 166 9.97 12.38 -21.46
CA GLU A 166 9.42 11.89 -22.75
C GLU A 166 7.90 12.04 -22.83
N LEU A 167 7.19 11.85 -21.71
CA LEU A 167 5.76 12.11 -21.64
C LEU A 167 5.45 13.59 -21.83
N ALA A 168 6.19 14.47 -21.18
CA ALA A 168 6.01 15.92 -21.30
C ALA A 168 6.24 16.38 -22.74
N ASP A 169 7.33 15.93 -23.38
CA ASP A 169 7.62 16.19 -24.79
C ASP A 169 6.49 15.71 -25.71
N ARG A 170 6.03 14.47 -25.51
CA ARG A 170 4.96 13.88 -26.34
C ARG A 170 3.62 14.59 -26.19
N LEU A 171 3.35 15.17 -25.03
CA LEU A 171 2.12 15.90 -24.73
C LEU A 171 2.28 17.42 -24.90
N GLU A 172 3.44 17.88 -25.38
CA GLU A 172 3.77 19.30 -25.54
C GLU A 172 3.51 20.12 -24.25
N LEU A 173 3.82 19.53 -23.08
CA LEU A 173 3.65 20.22 -21.79
C LEU A 173 4.83 21.15 -21.51
N SER A 174 4.57 22.25 -20.81
CA SER A 174 5.62 23.17 -20.34
C SER A 174 6.57 22.47 -19.36
N ASP A 175 7.88 22.67 -19.49
CA ASP A 175 8.87 22.13 -18.54
C ASP A 175 8.78 22.71 -17.12
N GLU A 176 7.99 23.77 -16.92
CA GLU A 176 7.86 24.48 -15.64
C GLU A 176 7.53 23.55 -14.45
N PHE A 177 6.72 22.51 -14.65
CA PHE A 177 6.40 21.55 -13.59
C PHE A 177 7.50 20.49 -13.35
N LEU A 178 8.52 20.43 -14.21
CA LEU A 178 9.66 19.52 -14.11
C LEU A 178 10.90 20.17 -13.49
N GLU A 179 10.92 21.50 -13.41
CA GLU A 179 12.06 22.29 -12.94
C GLU A 179 12.13 22.47 -11.42
N SER A 180 11.02 22.25 -10.70
CA SER A 180 10.96 22.40 -9.24
C SER A 180 10.29 21.20 -8.56
N GLU A 181 10.67 20.93 -7.30
CA GLU A 181 10.03 19.88 -6.49
C GLU A 181 8.54 20.17 -6.27
N GLU A 182 8.16 21.43 -6.02
CA GLU A 182 6.77 21.87 -5.87
C GLU A 182 5.96 21.69 -7.17
N GLY A 183 6.53 22.10 -8.31
CA GLY A 183 5.91 21.93 -9.62
C GLY A 183 5.62 20.45 -9.91
N TYR A 184 6.58 19.57 -9.60
CA TYR A 184 6.41 18.16 -9.85
C TYR A 184 5.43 17.49 -8.89
N GLU A 185 5.43 17.91 -7.62
CA GLU A 185 4.43 17.47 -6.65
C GLU A 185 3.01 17.85 -7.11
N ASN A 186 2.83 19.04 -7.68
CA ASN A 186 1.55 19.47 -8.25
C ASN A 186 1.14 18.61 -9.45
N PHE A 187 2.08 18.22 -10.32
CA PHE A 187 1.82 17.25 -11.39
C PHE A 187 1.41 15.88 -10.85
N GLN A 188 2.09 15.36 -9.84
CA GLN A 188 1.69 14.09 -9.21
C GLN A 188 0.27 14.18 -8.62
N LYS A 189 -0.03 15.26 -7.90
CA LYS A 189 -1.37 15.52 -7.35
C LYS A 189 -2.44 15.61 -8.43
N SER A 190 -2.14 16.24 -9.57
CA SER A 190 -3.09 16.34 -10.69
C SER A 190 -3.35 15.00 -11.39
N MET A 191 -2.50 14.00 -11.18
CA MET A 191 -2.69 12.63 -11.66
C MET A 191 -3.48 11.75 -10.68
N ILE A 192 -3.24 11.87 -9.37
CA ILE A 192 -3.82 10.97 -8.35
C ILE A 192 -5.01 11.55 -7.57
N PHE A 193 -5.28 12.86 -7.70
CA PHE A 193 -6.42 13.53 -7.07
C PHE A 193 -7.35 14.21 -8.08
N ASN A 194 -7.28 13.83 -9.36
CA ASN A 194 -8.14 14.40 -10.38
C ASN A 194 -9.57 13.85 -10.26
N PRO A 195 -10.60 14.68 -10.08
CA PRO A 195 -11.99 14.22 -10.08
C PRO A 195 -12.38 13.55 -11.41
N LEU A 196 -11.78 13.97 -12.52
CA LEU A 196 -12.05 13.42 -13.84
C LEU A 196 -11.67 11.94 -13.90
N PHE A 197 -10.52 11.56 -13.32
CA PHE A 197 -10.00 10.20 -13.38
C PHE A 197 -10.63 9.26 -12.34
N SER A 198 -11.40 9.81 -11.40
CA SER A 198 -12.04 9.05 -10.32
C SER A 198 -13.32 8.34 -10.75
N CYS A 199 -13.68 7.26 -10.05
CA CYS A 199 -15.03 6.70 -10.15
C CYS A 199 -16.07 7.77 -9.77
N ARG A 200 -17.06 7.98 -10.65
CA ARG A 200 -18.19 8.89 -10.38
C ARG A 200 -19.00 8.42 -9.17
N GLU A 201 -19.25 7.12 -9.11
CA GLU A 201 -19.93 6.47 -8.00
C GLU A 201 -19.01 6.31 -6.78
N ASN A 202 -19.63 6.16 -5.60
CA ASN A 202 -18.93 5.89 -4.36
C ASN A 202 -18.42 4.44 -4.30
N THR A 203 -17.39 4.14 -5.07
CA THR A 203 -16.82 2.80 -5.24
C THR A 203 -15.31 2.87 -5.42
N TYR A 204 -14.60 1.82 -5.00
CA TYR A 204 -13.20 1.62 -5.38
C TYR A 204 -13.08 1.41 -6.88
N ILE A 205 -11.91 1.74 -7.44
CA ILE A 205 -11.65 1.70 -8.88
C ILE A 205 -11.70 0.27 -9.46
N ASN A 206 -11.39 -0.76 -8.66
CA ASN A 206 -11.53 -2.19 -9.00
C ASN A 206 -11.02 -2.56 -10.41
N ASP A 207 -11.92 -2.82 -11.36
CA ASP A 207 -11.59 -3.27 -12.72
C ASP A 207 -11.08 -2.13 -13.64
N GLY A 208 -11.07 -0.89 -13.14
CA GLY A 208 -10.68 0.30 -13.89
C GLY A 208 -11.88 1.12 -14.36
N ASN A 209 -11.61 2.13 -15.19
CA ASN A 209 -12.60 3.00 -15.82
C ASN A 209 -12.08 3.51 -17.19
N GLU A 210 -12.68 4.57 -17.71
CA GLU A 210 -12.26 5.20 -18.98
C GLU A 210 -10.83 5.78 -18.96
N PHE A 211 -10.25 5.99 -17.76
CA PHE A 211 -8.90 6.53 -17.55
C PHE A 211 -7.92 5.52 -16.99
N TRP A 212 -8.41 4.47 -16.32
CA TRP A 212 -7.58 3.47 -15.64
C TRP A 212 -7.82 2.07 -16.18
N GLU A 213 -6.73 1.37 -16.47
CA GLU A 213 -6.71 -0.04 -16.83
C GLU A 213 -6.13 -0.84 -15.65
N LEU A 214 -6.86 -1.85 -15.16
CA LEU A 214 -6.30 -2.82 -14.23
C LEU A 214 -5.33 -3.74 -15.00
N ILE A 215 -4.04 -3.68 -14.66
CA ILE A 215 -2.99 -4.48 -15.33
C ILE A 215 -2.58 -5.72 -14.54
N LYS A 216 -2.81 -5.72 -13.21
CA LYS A 216 -2.64 -6.90 -12.35
C LYS A 216 -3.53 -6.78 -11.14
N LEU A 217 -4.24 -7.86 -10.82
CA LEU A 217 -4.80 -8.08 -9.50
C LEU A 217 -3.89 -9.05 -8.74
N ILE A 218 -3.45 -8.65 -7.55
CA ILE A 218 -2.79 -9.55 -6.61
C ILE A 218 -3.83 -9.95 -5.57
N ASP A 219 -4.36 -11.16 -5.72
CA ASP A 219 -5.41 -11.67 -4.85
C ASP A 219 -4.97 -11.71 -3.40
N MET A 220 -5.88 -11.28 -2.55
CA MET A 220 -5.77 -11.43 -1.11
C MET A 220 -5.83 -12.91 -0.73
N LYS A 221 -4.85 -13.35 0.07
CA LYS A 221 -4.84 -14.65 0.73
C LYS A 221 -4.38 -14.47 2.18
N PRO A 222 -4.78 -15.37 3.09
CA PRO A 222 -4.28 -15.32 4.46
C PRO A 222 -2.76 -15.39 4.50
N ASN A 223 -2.13 -14.62 5.38
CA ASN A 223 -0.69 -14.65 5.62
C ASN A 223 0.17 -14.41 4.37
N ARG A 224 -0.39 -13.76 3.36
CA ARG A 224 0.31 -13.37 2.14
C ARG A 224 0.91 -11.99 2.32
N LEU A 225 2.24 -11.92 2.21
CA LEU A 225 2.98 -10.69 2.03
C LEU A 225 3.04 -10.35 0.53
N ILE A 226 2.82 -9.08 0.21
CA ILE A 226 3.13 -8.50 -1.11
C ILE A 226 4.15 -7.39 -0.93
N ILE A 227 5.14 -7.31 -1.82
CA ILE A 227 6.15 -6.24 -1.87
C ILE A 227 6.20 -5.69 -3.29
N PHE A 228 6.10 -4.38 -3.44
CA PHE A 228 6.13 -3.71 -4.74
C PHE A 228 6.67 -2.28 -4.61
N ASP A 229 7.03 -1.68 -5.75
CA ASP A 229 7.32 -0.25 -5.82
C ASP A 229 6.02 0.54 -5.60
N GLY A 230 5.89 1.18 -4.45
CA GLY A 230 4.73 1.97 -4.04
C GLY A 230 4.42 3.13 -4.98
N ARG A 231 5.39 3.55 -5.81
CA ARG A 231 5.19 4.56 -6.86
C ARG A 231 4.37 4.06 -8.05
N CYS A 232 4.15 2.75 -8.17
CA CYS A 232 3.23 2.20 -9.15
C CYS A 232 1.79 2.61 -8.79
N PHE A 233 0.96 2.93 -9.77
CA PHE A 233 -0.44 3.23 -9.51
C PHE A 233 -1.14 1.99 -8.96
N HIS A 234 -1.70 2.10 -7.77
CA HIS A 234 -2.34 0.97 -7.10
C HIS A 234 -3.56 1.38 -6.29
N SER A 235 -4.42 0.42 -5.99
CA SER A 235 -5.61 0.64 -5.16
C SER A 235 -6.05 -0.64 -4.48
N GLN A 236 -6.81 -0.52 -3.39
CA GLN A 236 -7.47 -1.68 -2.80
C GLN A 236 -8.55 -2.17 -3.76
N TYR A 237 -8.53 -3.47 -4.08
CA TYR A 237 -9.58 -4.10 -4.87
C TYR A 237 -10.66 -4.62 -3.93
N ILE A 238 -11.74 -3.85 -3.78
CA ILE A 238 -12.84 -4.08 -2.83
C ILE A 238 -14.17 -3.85 -3.57
N ARG A 239 -14.91 -4.94 -3.79
CA ARG A 239 -16.26 -4.89 -4.36
C ARG A 239 -17.30 -4.51 -3.30
N PRO A 240 -18.46 -3.94 -3.68
CA PRO A 240 -19.49 -3.51 -2.73
C PRO A 240 -19.88 -4.58 -1.70
N GLU A 241 -19.94 -5.84 -2.09
CA GLU A 241 -20.31 -6.99 -1.26
C GLU A 241 -19.21 -7.42 -0.26
N HIS A 242 -17.96 -6.99 -0.45
CA HIS A 242 -16.86 -7.37 0.43
C HIS A 242 -16.88 -6.56 1.73
N TYR A 243 -16.45 -7.18 2.85
CA TYR A 243 -16.16 -6.50 4.13
C TYR A 243 -17.32 -5.70 4.73
N GLN A 244 -18.55 -6.17 4.56
CA GLN A 244 -19.76 -5.53 5.10
C GLN A 244 -19.92 -5.69 6.62
N THR A 245 -19.29 -6.70 7.23
CA THR A 245 -19.48 -7.04 8.65
C THR A 245 -18.18 -7.24 9.42
N GLY A 246 -17.03 -7.09 8.76
CA GLY A 246 -15.71 -7.29 9.35
C GLY A 246 -14.64 -6.54 8.56
N PHE A 247 -13.46 -6.36 9.17
CA PHE A 247 -12.36 -5.66 8.52
C PHE A 247 -11.73 -6.49 7.41
N ARG A 248 -11.39 -5.82 6.29
CA ARG A 248 -10.18 -6.15 5.54
C ARG A 248 -9.00 -5.67 6.36
N ILE A 249 -8.24 -6.59 6.92
CA ILE A 249 -7.16 -6.30 7.85
C ILE A 249 -5.81 -6.71 7.27
N ASN A 250 -4.85 -5.80 7.39
CA ASN A 250 -3.49 -6.03 6.98
C ASN A 250 -2.50 -5.35 7.93
N GLN A 251 -1.26 -5.80 7.89
CA GLN A 251 -0.12 -5.02 8.36
C GLN A 251 0.54 -4.34 7.16
N ILE A 252 0.89 -3.06 7.30
CA ILE A 252 1.54 -2.26 6.27
C ILE A 252 2.93 -1.82 6.73
N VAL A 253 3.90 -1.83 5.82
CA VAL A 253 5.26 -1.33 6.03
C VAL A 253 5.70 -0.54 4.80
N TYR A 254 6.19 0.68 5.03
CA TYR A 254 6.78 1.53 4.00
C TYR A 254 8.29 1.62 4.22
N LEU A 255 9.07 1.42 3.17
CA LEU A 255 10.52 1.35 3.24
C LEU A 255 11.17 2.17 2.12
N SER A 256 12.39 2.64 2.38
CA SER A 256 13.25 3.34 1.41
C SER A 256 14.38 2.42 0.97
N ALA A 257 14.61 2.35 -0.34
CA ALA A 257 15.79 1.74 -0.96
C ALA A 257 16.94 2.74 -1.12
N ASN A 258 16.69 4.04 -0.96
CA ASN A 258 17.72 5.07 -1.05
C ASN A 258 18.51 5.20 0.27
N SER A 259 19.84 5.22 0.13
CA SER A 259 20.84 5.42 1.18
C SER A 259 20.94 6.85 1.69
N ASP A 260 20.31 7.82 1.03
CA ASP A 260 20.68 9.25 1.16
C ASP A 260 19.92 9.99 2.27
N ARG A 261 19.51 9.27 3.32
CA ARG A 261 19.03 9.86 4.57
C ARG A 261 19.89 9.34 5.73
N GLU A 262 21.17 9.72 5.69
CA GLU A 262 21.98 9.92 6.90
C GLU A 262 22.02 11.42 7.21
#